data_AF-A0A9Q9WX33-F1
#
_entry.id   AF-A0A9Q9WX33-F1
#
_cell.length_a   1.000
_cell.length_b   1.000
_cell.length_c   1.000
_cell.angle_alpha   90.00
_cell.angle_beta   90.00
_cell.angle_gamma   90.00
#
_symmetry.space_group_name_H-M   'P 1'
#
loop_
_entity.id
_entity.type
_entity.pdbx_description
1 polymer ?
#
loop_
_entity_poly.entity_id
_entity_poly.type
_entity_poly.pdbx_seq_one_letter_code
_entity_poly.pdbx_strand_id
1 'polypeptide(L)'
;MQQLKWVFSIIYLLSRCSVCQAYVVRRSGKAESSDKSFSGFLSDHPFNSLSGSCKNRCFELVESEPPNCRCDNLCKTYNTCCSDFDEHCLKTAGGFVCSKERCGETRNEQHACHCSEDCMAKGDCCTNYRSLCKGDAPWLQEECEEIKNHECPAGFVRPPVIMLSVDGFRASYMKRGSMVIPNIEKLRSCGTHAPYMRPVYPTKTYPNLYTITTGLYPESHGIVGNSMHDPGFDANFNIRGKEKLNHRWWGGQPIWITAVKQGIKAGTFFWPVGIPLERRVLTMLQWLHLPDAERPYVYAMHSEQLDSYGHKLGPHSTEIDSALKDIDKVIGQLMNGLKQMKLHRCVNIILVGDHGMEEAHCDRTEFLSSYMSNTEDIILIPGSLGRIRARNPNNSKYDAKAIVANLTCKKPDQHFKPYLKQHLPKRLHYANNHRIEEVHLMVERKWHIAR
;
A
#
# COMPACT_ATOMS: atom_id res chain seq x y z
N MET A 1 -12.13 -47.98 -38.73
CA MET A 1 -13.60 -48.09 -38.65
C MET A 1 -13.91 -48.79 -37.33
N GLN A 2 -14.14 -48.04 -36.25
CA GLN A 2 -15.47 -47.62 -35.71
C GLN A 2 -16.10 -48.74 -34.85
N GLN A 3 -16.61 -48.55 -33.63
CA GLN A 3 -16.65 -47.43 -32.69
C GLN A 3 -17.25 -47.94 -31.35
N LEU A 4 -16.80 -47.37 -30.23
CA LEU A 4 -17.53 -46.97 -29.01
C LEU A 4 -19.00 -47.40 -28.84
N LYS A 5 -19.37 -47.90 -27.63
CA LYS A 5 -20.50 -47.40 -26.82
C LYS A 5 -20.29 -47.68 -25.33
N TRP A 6 -19.88 -46.67 -24.58
CA TRP A 6 -20.02 -46.58 -23.12
C TRP A 6 -21.37 -45.90 -22.83
N VAL A 7 -22.15 -46.47 -21.91
CA VAL A 7 -23.41 -45.91 -21.43
C VAL A 7 -23.10 -44.95 -20.28
N PHE A 8 -23.21 -43.64 -20.52
CA PHE A 8 -23.23 -42.61 -19.48
C PHE A 8 -24.68 -42.38 -19.03
N SER A 9 -24.96 -42.58 -17.73
CA SER A 9 -26.16 -42.04 -17.10
C SER A 9 -25.89 -40.58 -16.70
N ILE A 10 -26.75 -39.70 -17.21
CA ILE A 10 -26.77 -38.26 -16.96
C ILE A 10 -27.58 -38.02 -15.69
N ILE A 11 -26.94 -37.48 -14.64
CA ILE A 11 -27.64 -36.77 -13.56
C ILE A 11 -27.27 -35.29 -13.70
N TYR A 12 -28.23 -34.51 -14.19
CA TYR A 12 -28.18 -33.05 -14.21
C TYR A 12 -28.34 -32.54 -12.78
N LEU A 13 -27.26 -32.02 -12.18
CA LEU A 13 -27.34 -31.14 -11.03
C LEU A 13 -26.99 -29.72 -11.50
N LEU A 14 -28.03 -28.94 -11.74
CA LEU A 14 -27.97 -27.51 -12.00
C LEU A 14 -27.51 -26.79 -10.72
N SER A 15 -26.21 -26.59 -10.54
CA SER A 15 -25.72 -25.52 -9.65
C SER A 15 -25.38 -24.30 -10.51
N ARG A 16 -26.35 -23.40 -10.64
CA ARG A 16 -26.11 -22.03 -11.12
C ARG A 16 -25.25 -21.31 -10.08
N CYS A 17 -23.94 -21.26 -10.28
CA CYS A 17 -23.11 -20.23 -9.66
C CYS A 17 -23.50 -18.89 -10.29
N SER A 18 -24.39 -18.16 -9.63
CA SER A 18 -24.67 -16.77 -9.96
C SER A 18 -23.52 -15.92 -9.45
N VAL A 19 -22.48 -15.77 -10.28
CA VAL A 19 -21.51 -14.69 -10.12
C VAL A 19 -22.24 -13.40 -10.52
N CYS A 20 -22.66 -12.61 -9.54
CA CYS A 20 -23.19 -11.28 -9.81
C CYS A 20 -22.06 -10.36 -10.30
N GLN A 21 -22.00 -10.18 -11.63
CA GLN A 21 -21.53 -8.92 -12.21
C GLN A 21 -22.45 -7.81 -11.69
N ALA A 22 -21.91 -6.94 -10.84
CA ALA A 22 -22.53 -5.64 -10.63
C ALA A 22 -22.46 -4.88 -11.97
N TYR A 23 -23.59 -4.80 -12.67
CA TYR A 23 -23.75 -3.92 -13.81
C TYR A 23 -23.55 -2.48 -13.36
N VAL A 24 -22.38 -1.92 -13.62
CA VAL A 24 -22.24 -0.48 -13.80
C VAL A 24 -22.92 -0.18 -15.14
N VAL A 25 -24.03 0.56 -15.10
CA VAL A 25 -24.71 1.03 -16.31
C VAL A 25 -23.72 1.87 -17.11
N ARG A 26 -23.10 1.26 -18.14
CA ARG A 26 -22.54 1.99 -19.27
C ARG A 26 -23.73 2.47 -20.10
N ARG A 27 -24.06 3.75 -19.98
CA ARG A 27 -24.93 4.40 -20.97
C ARG A 27 -24.13 4.50 -22.27
N SER A 28 -24.41 3.59 -23.20
CA SER A 28 -23.92 3.68 -24.59
C SER A 28 -24.61 4.86 -25.27
N GLY A 29 -24.03 6.05 -25.15
CA GLY A 29 -24.30 7.15 -26.06
C GLY A 29 -23.37 7.01 -27.27
N LYS A 30 -23.93 6.82 -28.46
CA LYS A 30 -23.21 7.01 -29.72
C LYS A 30 -22.62 8.42 -29.70
N ALA A 31 -21.30 8.53 -29.76
CA ALA A 31 -20.64 9.79 -30.10
C ALA A 31 -20.76 9.97 -31.61
N GLU A 32 -21.81 10.67 -32.06
CA GLU A 32 -21.74 11.40 -33.32
C GLU A 32 -20.85 12.61 -33.12
N SER A 33 -19.92 12.79 -34.06
CA SER A 33 -19.03 13.93 -34.17
C SER A 33 -19.80 15.24 -34.22
N SER A 34 -19.51 16.15 -33.29
CA SER A 34 -19.64 17.57 -33.57
C SER A 34 -18.52 18.33 -32.89
N ASP A 35 -17.63 18.88 -33.72
CA ASP A 35 -16.70 19.93 -33.38
C ASP A 35 -17.45 21.10 -32.74
N LYS A 36 -17.24 21.33 -31.45
CA LYS A 36 -17.37 22.65 -30.85
C LYS A 36 -16.28 22.86 -29.82
N SER A 37 -15.37 23.77 -30.19
CA SER A 37 -14.40 24.41 -29.32
C SER A 37 -15.04 24.86 -28.02
N PHE A 38 -14.56 24.34 -26.88
CA PHE A 38 -14.81 24.95 -25.57
C PHE A 38 -13.46 25.28 -24.95
N SER A 39 -13.02 26.50 -25.22
CA SER A 39 -11.96 27.20 -24.51
C SER A 39 -12.41 27.50 -23.08
N GLY A 40 -11.56 27.17 -22.10
CA GLY A 40 -11.61 27.80 -20.78
C GLY A 40 -11.93 26.83 -19.64
N PHE A 41 -10.93 26.09 -19.19
CA PHE A 41 -10.62 25.84 -17.77
C PHE A 41 -9.12 25.50 -17.69
N LEU A 42 -8.30 26.55 -17.58
CA LEU A 42 -6.89 26.42 -17.25
C LEU A 42 -6.79 25.84 -15.84
N SER A 43 -6.28 24.61 -15.70
CA SER A 43 -5.74 24.18 -14.42
C SER A 43 -4.40 24.87 -14.26
N ASP A 44 -4.21 25.62 -13.17
CA ASP A 44 -2.96 26.27 -12.74
C ASP A 44 -1.87 25.24 -12.35
N HIS A 45 -1.60 24.27 -13.20
CA HIS A 45 -0.43 23.42 -13.12
C HIS A 45 0.55 23.85 -14.22
N PRO A 46 1.79 24.22 -13.87
CA PRO A 46 2.78 24.58 -14.86
C PRO A 46 2.93 23.43 -15.87
N PHE A 47 2.92 23.77 -17.15
CA PHE A 47 3.07 22.81 -18.24
C PHE A 47 4.43 22.12 -18.10
N ASN A 48 4.43 20.83 -17.76
CA ASN A 48 5.65 20.04 -17.70
C ASN A 48 5.97 19.51 -19.10
N SER A 49 7.17 19.84 -19.59
CA SER A 49 7.69 19.26 -20.82
C SER A 49 8.08 17.81 -20.57
N LEU A 50 7.44 16.87 -21.27
CA LEU A 50 7.77 15.44 -21.22
C LEU A 50 8.98 15.08 -22.10
N SER A 51 9.55 16.05 -22.83
CA SER A 51 10.57 15.85 -23.86
C SER A 51 12.00 15.64 -23.34
N GLY A 52 12.19 15.58 -22.01
CA GLY A 52 13.51 15.27 -21.43
C GLY A 52 13.78 13.77 -21.37
N SER A 53 14.92 13.40 -20.78
CA SER A 53 15.36 12.01 -20.66
C SER A 53 15.68 11.62 -19.22
N CYS A 54 15.36 10.38 -18.87
CA CYS A 54 15.73 9.73 -17.61
C CYS A 54 17.04 8.95 -17.68
N LYS A 55 17.78 9.00 -18.79
CA LYS A 55 19.11 8.39 -18.88
C LYS A 55 20.02 8.96 -17.79
N ASN A 56 20.55 8.09 -16.93
CA ASN A 56 21.36 8.43 -15.74
C ASN A 56 20.64 9.26 -14.66
N ARG A 57 19.30 9.33 -14.67
CA ARG A 57 18.48 10.07 -13.69
C ARG A 57 17.45 9.20 -12.97
N CYS A 58 17.51 7.89 -13.18
CA CYS A 58 16.51 6.97 -12.61
C CYS A 58 16.50 7.00 -11.08
N PHE A 59 15.34 7.31 -10.52
CA PHE A 59 15.08 7.38 -9.09
C PHE A 59 15.99 8.37 -8.35
N GLU A 60 16.27 9.51 -8.99
CA GLU A 60 16.92 10.65 -8.34
C GLU A 60 16.17 11.05 -7.06
N LEU A 61 16.93 11.41 -6.00
CA LEU A 61 16.36 11.79 -4.70
C LEU A 61 15.83 13.23 -4.69
N VAL A 62 16.31 14.07 -5.61
CA VAL A 62 15.91 15.46 -5.74
C VAL A 62 14.78 15.54 -6.76
N GLU A 63 13.64 16.08 -6.34
CA GLU A 63 12.52 16.30 -7.26
C GLU A 63 12.87 17.41 -8.26
N SER A 64 12.69 17.14 -9.54
CA SER A 64 12.86 18.14 -10.59
C SER A 64 11.71 19.15 -10.58
N GLU A 65 12.06 20.44 -10.65
CA GLU A 65 11.09 21.54 -10.70
C GLU A 65 10.47 21.69 -12.11
N PRO A 66 9.17 22.03 -12.21
CA PRO A 66 8.55 22.43 -13.46
C PRO A 66 9.35 23.55 -14.17
N PRO A 67 9.51 23.51 -15.51
CA PRO A 67 8.80 22.66 -16.47
C PRO A 67 9.50 21.33 -16.78
N ASN A 68 10.55 20.94 -16.06
CA ASN A 68 11.31 19.72 -16.38
C ASN A 68 10.53 18.44 -16.07
N CYS A 69 10.66 17.42 -16.93
CA CYS A 69 10.17 16.10 -16.59
C CYS A 69 10.98 15.46 -15.46
N ARG A 70 10.29 14.61 -14.70
CA ARG A 70 10.77 13.95 -13.49
C ARG A 70 11.23 12.51 -13.79
N CYS A 71 12.17 12.03 -12.99
CA CYS A 71 12.67 10.65 -13.03
C CYS A 71 12.71 9.98 -11.65
N ASP A 72 12.12 10.62 -10.65
CA ASP A 72 11.93 10.06 -9.31
C ASP A 72 10.77 9.05 -9.27
N ASN A 73 10.60 8.38 -8.14
CA ASN A 73 9.62 7.32 -7.99
C ASN A 73 8.16 7.77 -7.88
N LEU A 74 7.88 9.09 -7.77
CA LEU A 74 6.53 9.65 -7.77
C LEU A 74 6.13 10.25 -9.12
N CYS A 75 7.04 10.33 -10.11
CA CYS A 75 6.74 10.95 -11.40
C CYS A 75 5.49 10.34 -12.08
N LYS A 76 5.28 9.01 -11.94
CA LYS A 76 4.11 8.31 -12.49
C LYS A 76 2.83 8.71 -11.80
N THR A 77 2.89 8.90 -10.48
CA THR A 77 1.75 9.31 -9.65
C THR A 77 1.27 10.71 -10.04
N TYR A 78 2.20 11.61 -10.37
CA TYR A 78 1.89 12.97 -10.82
C TYR A 78 1.69 13.10 -12.34
N ASN A 79 1.93 12.04 -13.11
CA ASN A 79 1.94 12.06 -14.58
C ASN A 79 2.93 13.10 -15.14
N THR A 80 4.16 13.09 -14.62
CA THR A 80 5.23 14.07 -14.91
C THR A 80 6.54 13.40 -15.33
N CYS A 81 6.55 12.09 -15.55
CA CYS A 81 7.75 11.37 -15.97
C CYS A 81 8.27 11.84 -17.34
N CYS A 82 9.58 11.76 -17.56
CA CYS A 82 10.11 11.84 -18.92
C CYS A 82 9.56 10.68 -19.77
N SER A 83 9.47 10.87 -21.09
CA SER A 83 8.87 9.89 -21.99
C SER A 83 9.56 8.51 -21.98
N ASP A 84 10.84 8.47 -21.61
CA ASP A 84 11.70 7.29 -21.57
C ASP A 84 11.89 6.69 -20.16
N PHE A 85 11.11 7.14 -19.16
CA PHE A 85 11.23 6.65 -17.79
C PHE A 85 11.06 5.13 -17.68
N ASP A 86 10.06 4.55 -18.35
CA ASP A 86 9.80 3.11 -18.28
C ASP A 86 10.93 2.30 -18.90
N GLU A 87 11.45 2.76 -20.03
CA GLU A 87 12.56 2.12 -20.74
C GLU A 87 13.84 2.11 -19.91
N HIS A 88 14.17 3.25 -19.28
CA HIS A 88 15.44 3.38 -18.56
C HIS A 88 15.36 2.91 -17.10
N CYS A 89 14.25 3.15 -16.42
CA CYS A 89 14.15 3.00 -14.96
C CYS A 89 13.35 1.77 -14.53
N LEU A 90 12.49 1.22 -15.38
CA LEU A 90 11.66 0.04 -15.08
C LEU A 90 12.08 -1.21 -15.85
N LYS A 91 13.38 -1.36 -16.08
CA LYS A 91 13.99 -2.53 -16.72
C LYS A 91 13.60 -3.82 -15.99
N THR A 92 13.20 -4.83 -16.76
CA THR A 92 12.82 -6.18 -16.28
C THR A 92 13.60 -7.30 -16.95
N ALA A 93 14.38 -7.02 -18.00
CA ALA A 93 15.14 -8.03 -18.71
C ALA A 93 16.16 -8.71 -17.79
N GLY A 94 16.42 -10.00 -18.02
CA GLY A 94 17.29 -10.82 -17.16
C GLY A 94 16.70 -11.15 -15.78
N GLY A 95 15.53 -10.60 -15.42
CA GLY A 95 14.91 -10.79 -14.11
C GLY A 95 15.66 -10.08 -12.97
N PHE A 96 15.14 -10.25 -11.75
CA PHE A 96 15.65 -9.59 -10.53
C PHE A 96 16.64 -10.44 -9.71
N VAL A 97 17.07 -11.58 -10.27
CA VAL A 97 17.99 -12.52 -9.63
C VAL A 97 18.99 -13.02 -10.66
N CYS A 98 20.22 -13.29 -10.23
CA CYS A 98 21.18 -14.05 -11.03
C CYS A 98 20.71 -15.50 -11.19
N SER A 99 21.10 -16.10 -12.31
CA SER A 99 21.09 -17.54 -12.56
C SER A 99 22.53 -18.03 -12.77
N LYS A 100 22.75 -19.35 -12.82
CA LYS A 100 24.11 -19.91 -13.01
C LYS A 100 24.72 -19.45 -14.33
N GLU A 101 23.89 -19.31 -15.36
CA GLU A 101 24.28 -18.90 -16.71
C GLU A 101 24.65 -17.42 -16.79
N ARG A 102 24.15 -16.60 -15.86
CA ARG A 102 24.43 -15.16 -15.79
C ARG A 102 25.68 -14.83 -14.97
N CYS A 103 26.23 -15.76 -14.20
CA CYS A 103 27.43 -15.50 -13.41
C CYS A 103 28.63 -15.21 -14.32
N GLY A 104 29.21 -14.01 -14.21
CA GLY A 104 30.30 -13.57 -15.09
C GLY A 104 29.83 -13.12 -16.48
N GLU A 105 28.54 -12.79 -16.64
CA GLU A 105 28.01 -12.29 -17.91
C GLU A 105 28.74 -11.04 -18.39
N THR A 106 28.83 -10.87 -19.70
CA THR A 106 29.12 -9.55 -20.29
C THR A 106 27.96 -8.63 -19.93
N ARG A 107 28.30 -7.45 -19.39
CA ARG A 107 27.32 -6.50 -18.90
C ARG A 107 26.35 -6.06 -19.99
N ASN A 108 25.05 -6.20 -19.71
CA ASN A 108 23.97 -5.75 -20.57
C ASN A 108 23.13 -4.70 -19.84
N GLU A 109 23.23 -3.44 -20.28
CA GLU A 109 22.53 -2.32 -19.66
C GLU A 109 21.00 -2.44 -19.70
N GLN A 110 20.42 -3.37 -20.48
CA GLN A 110 18.98 -3.63 -20.48
C GLN A 110 18.52 -4.50 -19.30
N HIS A 111 19.45 -5.20 -18.62
CA HIS A 111 19.11 -6.04 -17.49
C HIS A 111 18.60 -5.21 -16.29
N ALA A 112 17.68 -5.81 -15.52
CA ALA A 112 17.11 -5.15 -14.35
C ALA A 112 18.14 -4.94 -13.22
N CYS A 113 19.07 -5.88 -13.11
CA CYS A 113 20.23 -5.93 -12.23
C CYS A 113 21.30 -6.82 -12.89
N HIS A 114 22.55 -6.73 -12.44
CA HIS A 114 23.69 -7.34 -13.14
C HIS A 114 24.30 -8.51 -12.37
N CYS A 115 24.95 -9.40 -13.13
CA CYS A 115 25.73 -10.53 -12.60
C CYS A 115 27.17 -10.55 -13.16
N SER A 116 27.57 -9.44 -13.78
CA SER A 116 28.90 -9.18 -14.30
C SER A 116 29.91 -8.93 -13.17
N GLU A 117 31.19 -9.14 -13.43
CA GLU A 117 32.27 -8.96 -12.43
C GLU A 117 32.37 -7.52 -11.90
N ASP A 118 31.92 -6.52 -12.67
CA ASP A 118 31.92 -5.10 -12.29
C ASP A 118 30.69 -4.66 -11.48
N CYS A 119 29.67 -5.50 -11.32
CA CYS A 119 28.39 -5.07 -10.73
C CYS A 119 28.51 -4.60 -9.28
N MET A 120 29.46 -5.17 -8.51
CA MET A 120 29.66 -4.81 -7.11
C MET A 120 30.26 -3.42 -6.99
N ALA A 121 31.20 -3.09 -7.88
CA ALA A 121 31.83 -1.77 -7.93
C ALA A 121 30.84 -0.69 -8.42
N LYS A 122 29.87 -1.07 -9.25
CA LYS A 122 28.79 -0.19 -9.73
C LYS A 122 27.57 -0.14 -8.81
N GLY A 123 27.52 -0.97 -7.77
CA GLY A 123 26.41 -1.01 -6.82
C GLY A 123 25.08 -1.50 -7.41
N ASP A 124 25.11 -2.33 -8.45
CA ASP A 124 23.91 -2.72 -9.21
C ASP A 124 23.76 -4.22 -9.48
N CYS A 125 24.47 -5.05 -8.69
CA CYS A 125 24.29 -6.49 -8.71
C CYS A 125 22.86 -6.89 -8.34
N CYS A 126 22.39 -8.00 -8.91
CA CYS A 126 21.23 -8.70 -8.35
C CYS A 126 21.55 -9.17 -6.93
N THR A 127 20.54 -9.17 -6.06
CA THR A 127 20.75 -9.34 -4.60
C THR A 127 21.25 -10.73 -4.19
N ASN A 128 21.16 -11.73 -5.06
CA ASN A 128 21.68 -13.07 -4.85
C ASN A 128 23.06 -13.30 -5.51
N TYR A 129 23.69 -12.28 -6.09
CA TYR A 129 24.94 -12.40 -6.85
C TYR A 129 26.05 -13.07 -6.03
N ARG A 130 26.34 -12.57 -4.83
CA ARG A 130 27.41 -13.15 -3.99
C ARG A 130 27.08 -14.58 -3.59
N SER A 131 25.84 -14.85 -3.21
CA SER A 131 25.45 -16.20 -2.81
C SER A 131 25.47 -17.21 -3.95
N LEU A 132 25.06 -16.79 -5.15
CA LEU A 132 24.97 -17.69 -6.29
C LEU A 132 26.29 -17.82 -7.05
N CYS A 133 26.98 -16.71 -7.31
CA CYS A 133 28.14 -16.63 -8.19
C CYS A 133 29.48 -16.64 -7.44
N LYS A 134 29.50 -16.29 -6.16
CA LYS A 134 30.74 -16.26 -5.34
C LYS A 134 30.75 -17.30 -4.22
N GLY A 135 29.67 -18.04 -4.03
CA GLY A 135 29.58 -19.14 -3.05
C GLY A 135 29.32 -18.69 -1.61
N ASP A 136 28.95 -17.42 -1.39
CA ASP A 136 28.56 -16.95 -0.06
C ASP A 136 27.25 -17.65 0.41
N ALA A 137 27.09 -17.86 1.71
CA ALA A 137 25.78 -18.27 2.23
C ALA A 137 24.74 -17.15 2.00
N PRO A 138 23.50 -17.45 1.59
CA PRO A 138 22.38 -16.51 1.72
C PRO A 138 22.18 -16.10 3.18
N TRP A 139 21.67 -14.89 3.43
CA TRP A 139 21.38 -14.42 4.78
C TRP A 139 20.48 -15.39 5.56
N LEU A 140 19.48 -15.98 4.89
CA LEU A 140 18.57 -16.93 5.52
C LEU A 140 19.27 -18.16 6.10
N GLN A 141 20.37 -18.61 5.50
CA GLN A 141 21.09 -19.82 5.90
C GLN A 141 22.08 -19.62 7.06
N GLU A 142 22.40 -18.36 7.40
CA GLU A 142 23.25 -18.09 8.56
C GLU A 142 22.49 -18.29 9.87
N GLU A 143 23.23 -18.47 10.96
CA GLU A 143 22.63 -18.53 12.29
C GLU A 143 22.18 -17.13 12.77
N CYS A 144 21.29 -17.10 13.76
CA CYS A 144 21.01 -15.86 14.48
C CYS A 144 22.22 -15.52 15.36
N GLU A 145 22.77 -14.32 15.19
CA GLU A 145 23.83 -13.80 16.05
C GLU A 145 23.40 -12.48 16.68
N GLU A 146 23.73 -12.30 17.95
CA GLU A 146 23.44 -11.06 18.66
C GLU A 146 24.29 -9.90 18.10
N ILE A 147 23.62 -8.80 17.72
CA ILE A 147 24.27 -7.58 17.26
C ILE A 147 24.37 -6.62 18.45
N LYS A 148 25.50 -6.68 19.18
CA LYS A 148 25.73 -5.82 20.35
C LYS A 148 26.07 -4.38 19.97
N ASN A 149 26.75 -4.19 18.84
CA ASN A 149 27.11 -2.90 18.26
C ASN A 149 26.84 -2.94 16.76
N HIS A 150 26.46 -1.80 16.18
CA HIS A 150 26.26 -1.70 14.74
C HIS A 150 27.57 -1.88 13.97
N GLU A 151 27.59 -2.82 13.03
CA GLU A 151 28.73 -3.11 12.17
C GLU A 151 28.54 -2.45 10.81
N CYS A 152 28.89 -1.16 10.71
CA CYS A 152 28.68 -0.36 9.52
C CYS A 152 29.99 -0.18 8.71
N PRO A 153 29.94 -0.20 7.37
CA PRO A 153 31.05 0.19 6.52
C PRO A 153 31.49 1.65 6.77
N ALA A 154 32.72 1.98 6.39
CA ALA A 154 33.22 3.35 6.43
C ALA A 154 32.28 4.31 5.68
N GLY A 155 32.12 5.52 6.22
CA GLY A 155 31.20 6.55 5.70
C GLY A 155 29.80 6.56 6.33
N PHE A 156 29.38 5.45 6.97
CA PHE A 156 28.14 5.44 7.76
C PHE A 156 28.38 6.00 9.16
N VAL A 157 27.88 7.21 9.42
CA VAL A 157 28.04 7.89 10.72
C VAL A 157 26.99 7.48 11.75
N ARG A 158 25.99 6.69 11.35
CA ARG A 158 24.91 6.13 12.18
C ARG A 158 24.24 4.96 11.44
N PRO A 159 23.49 4.09 12.11
CA PRO A 159 22.73 3.05 11.43
C PRO A 159 21.54 3.65 10.66
N PRO A 160 21.36 3.34 9.36
CA PRO A 160 20.13 3.66 8.65
C PRO A 160 18.92 2.90 9.21
N VAL A 161 17.73 3.45 9.02
CA VAL A 161 16.45 2.79 9.37
C VAL A 161 15.67 2.51 8.09
N ILE A 162 15.20 1.27 7.92
CA ILE A 162 14.37 0.83 6.81
C ILE A 162 13.02 0.38 7.35
N MET A 163 11.96 1.12 7.03
CA MET A 163 10.59 0.77 7.35
C MET A 163 9.91 0.10 6.16
N LEU A 164 9.49 -1.14 6.34
CA LEU A 164 8.80 -1.96 5.35
C LEU A 164 7.37 -2.17 5.81
N SER A 165 6.43 -1.54 5.12
CA SER A 165 5.00 -1.73 5.35
C SER A 165 4.44 -2.79 4.41
N VAL A 166 3.65 -3.73 4.94
CA VAL A 166 2.91 -4.71 4.15
C VAL A 166 1.41 -4.57 4.43
N ASP A 167 0.66 -4.12 3.42
CA ASP A 167 -0.78 -3.84 3.51
C ASP A 167 -1.57 -5.10 3.89
N GLY A 168 -2.47 -5.01 4.87
CA GLY A 168 -3.34 -6.10 5.27
C GLY A 168 -2.62 -7.30 5.88
N PHE A 169 -1.36 -7.16 6.33
CA PHE A 169 -0.61 -8.22 7.00
C PHE A 169 -1.20 -8.52 8.40
N ARG A 170 -2.22 -9.38 8.44
CA ARG A 170 -2.83 -9.85 9.68
C ARG A 170 -1.81 -10.58 10.54
N ALA A 171 -1.72 -10.21 11.82
CA ALA A 171 -0.77 -10.80 12.77
C ALA A 171 -0.76 -12.34 12.80
N SER A 172 -1.93 -12.99 12.60
CA SER A 172 -2.01 -14.45 12.56
C SER A 172 -1.32 -15.10 11.36
N TYR A 173 -0.97 -14.36 10.30
CA TYR A 173 -0.18 -14.88 9.19
C TYR A 173 1.23 -15.30 9.63
N MET A 174 1.76 -14.70 10.70
CA MET A 174 3.02 -15.14 11.31
C MET A 174 2.99 -16.60 11.77
N LYS A 175 1.80 -17.16 12.05
CA LYS A 175 1.65 -18.57 12.45
C LYS A 175 1.95 -19.55 11.31
N ARG A 176 2.06 -19.08 10.06
CA ARG A 176 2.52 -19.92 8.94
C ARG A 176 4.00 -20.31 9.09
N GLY A 177 4.78 -19.52 9.84
CA GLY A 177 6.16 -19.82 10.20
C GLY A 177 7.09 -20.01 9.01
N SER A 178 8.21 -20.66 9.26
CA SER A 178 9.31 -20.80 8.29
C SER A 178 8.98 -21.62 7.05
N MET A 179 7.88 -22.39 7.05
CA MET A 179 7.44 -23.15 5.87
C MET A 179 6.91 -22.25 4.74
N VAL A 180 6.40 -21.06 5.08
CA VAL A 180 5.80 -20.12 4.10
C VAL A 180 6.59 -18.82 4.05
N ILE A 181 7.06 -18.34 5.21
CA ILE A 181 7.70 -17.03 5.36
C ILE A 181 9.05 -17.13 6.09
N PRO A 182 10.02 -17.92 5.59
CA PRO A 182 11.29 -18.18 6.29
C PRO A 182 12.13 -16.94 6.58
N ASN A 183 12.19 -15.94 5.68
CA ASN A 183 12.98 -14.73 5.93
C ASN A 183 12.33 -13.86 7.02
N ILE A 184 11.01 -13.66 6.93
CA ILE A 184 10.23 -12.92 7.92
C ILE A 184 10.24 -13.63 9.28
N GLU A 185 10.16 -14.96 9.29
CA GLU A 185 10.26 -15.76 10.51
C GLU A 185 11.63 -15.62 11.16
N LYS A 186 12.71 -15.58 10.36
CA LYS A 186 14.06 -15.31 10.87
C LYS A 186 14.18 -13.90 11.45
N LEU A 187 13.61 -12.88 10.80
CA LEU A 187 13.53 -11.52 11.37
C LEU A 187 12.77 -11.53 12.71
N ARG A 188 11.67 -12.28 12.80
CA ARG A 188 10.85 -12.40 14.02
C ARG A 188 11.60 -13.07 15.16
N SER A 189 12.33 -14.16 14.88
CA SER A 189 12.98 -15.00 15.89
C SER A 189 14.35 -14.47 16.32
N CYS A 190 15.15 -13.90 15.41
CA CYS A 190 16.43 -13.29 15.75
C CYS A 190 16.29 -11.84 16.26
N GLY A 191 15.17 -11.17 15.97
CA GLY A 191 14.93 -9.77 16.29
C GLY A 191 13.96 -9.56 17.46
N THR A 192 13.41 -8.35 17.55
CA THR A 192 12.33 -8.02 18.48
C THR A 192 10.99 -8.12 17.77
N HIS A 193 10.03 -8.83 18.37
CA HIS A 193 8.67 -8.92 17.83
C HIS A 193 7.61 -8.80 18.93
N ALA A 194 6.43 -8.31 18.54
CA ALA A 194 5.23 -8.38 19.36
C ALA A 194 4.28 -9.46 18.78
N PRO A 195 3.44 -10.12 19.61
CA PRO A 195 2.42 -11.06 19.10
C PRO A 195 1.44 -10.42 18.11
N TYR A 196 1.20 -9.11 18.26
CA TYR A 196 0.43 -8.27 17.34
C TYR A 196 0.74 -6.78 17.63
N MET A 197 0.49 -5.93 16.64
CA MET A 197 0.44 -4.48 16.80
C MET A 197 -1.02 -4.01 16.65
N ARG A 198 -1.47 -3.10 17.50
CA ARG A 198 -2.84 -2.57 17.44
C ARG A 198 -2.91 -1.42 16.43
N PRO A 199 -3.72 -1.53 15.37
CA PRO A 199 -3.97 -0.41 14.45
C PRO A 199 -4.86 0.66 15.09
N VAL A 200 -4.89 1.85 14.50
CA VAL A 200 -5.88 2.90 14.83
C VAL A 200 -7.21 2.62 14.15
N TYR A 201 -8.26 3.28 14.66
CA TYR A 201 -9.58 3.26 14.05
C TYR A 201 -9.74 4.47 13.09
N PRO A 202 -10.28 4.26 11.87
CA PRO A 202 -10.68 2.99 11.28
C PRO A 202 -9.48 2.17 10.81
N THR A 203 -9.60 0.84 10.90
CA THR A 203 -8.54 -0.11 10.49
C THR A 203 -8.49 -0.22 8.96
N LYS A 204 -8.00 0.84 8.33
CA LYS A 204 -7.87 1.03 6.87
C LYS A 204 -6.50 1.60 6.55
N THR A 205 -6.05 1.38 5.32
CA THR A 205 -4.71 1.70 4.84
C THR A 205 -4.27 3.15 5.08
N TYR A 206 -4.95 4.14 4.51
CA TYR A 206 -4.49 5.54 4.58
C TYR A 206 -4.43 6.09 6.01
N PRO A 207 -5.45 5.88 6.87
CA PRO A 207 -5.37 6.26 8.27
C PRO A 207 -4.20 5.61 9.01
N ASN A 208 -3.98 4.30 8.85
CA ASN A 208 -2.96 3.58 9.60
C ASN A 208 -1.55 3.87 9.11
N LEU A 209 -1.31 3.89 7.80
CA LEU A 209 0.00 4.25 7.24
C LEU A 209 0.42 5.66 7.65
N TYR A 210 -0.51 6.62 7.63
CA TYR A 210 -0.19 7.98 8.00
C TYR A 210 -0.06 8.16 9.51
N THR A 211 -0.79 7.39 10.32
CA THR A 211 -0.54 7.26 11.76
C THR A 211 0.87 6.72 12.03
N ILE A 212 1.30 5.64 11.38
CA ILE A 212 2.63 5.04 11.58
C ILE A 212 3.74 6.06 11.33
N THR A 213 3.58 6.92 10.32
CA THR A 213 4.61 7.89 9.94
C THR A 213 4.59 9.17 10.75
N THR A 214 3.47 9.50 11.42
CA THR A 214 3.30 10.77 12.17
C THR A 214 3.20 10.58 13.69
N GLY A 215 2.85 9.39 14.17
CA GLY A 215 2.54 9.12 15.57
C GLY A 215 1.21 9.73 16.05
N LEU A 216 0.36 10.23 15.14
CA LEU A 216 -0.88 10.92 15.47
C LEU A 216 -2.11 10.03 15.23
N TYR A 217 -3.21 10.30 15.94
CA TYR A 217 -4.51 9.70 15.61
C TYR A 217 -5.10 10.31 14.32
N PRO A 218 -5.99 9.58 13.62
CA PRO A 218 -6.68 10.09 12.44
C PRO A 218 -7.42 11.40 12.62
N GLU A 219 -8.02 11.61 13.80
CA GLU A 219 -8.68 12.88 14.10
C GLU A 219 -7.72 14.08 14.13
N SER A 220 -6.43 13.86 14.44
CA SER A 220 -5.41 14.91 14.52
C SER A 220 -4.69 15.12 13.19
N HIS A 221 -4.27 14.04 12.51
CA HIS A 221 -3.55 14.16 11.23
C HIS A 221 -4.47 14.38 10.03
N GLY A 222 -5.79 14.26 10.21
CA GLY A 222 -6.81 14.63 9.21
C GLY A 222 -7.11 13.57 8.14
N ILE A 223 -6.40 12.45 8.13
CA ILE A 223 -6.65 11.31 7.21
C ILE A 223 -7.55 10.31 7.93
N VAL A 224 -8.84 10.63 7.99
CA VAL A 224 -9.82 9.90 8.81
C VAL A 224 -10.41 8.66 8.11
N GLY A 225 -10.14 8.45 6.83
CA GLY A 225 -10.58 7.26 6.10
C GLY A 225 -10.00 7.20 4.68
N ASN A 226 -10.12 6.05 4.02
CA ASN A 226 -9.76 5.88 2.60
C ASN A 226 -10.67 6.70 1.67
N SER A 227 -11.86 7.07 2.14
CA SER A 227 -12.77 8.03 1.52
C SER A 227 -13.29 8.98 2.60
N MET A 228 -13.24 10.28 2.34
CA MET A 228 -13.72 11.30 3.28
C MET A 228 -14.11 12.57 2.56
N HIS A 229 -15.00 13.34 3.16
CA HIS A 229 -15.42 14.65 2.68
C HIS A 229 -14.98 15.71 3.67
N ASP A 230 -14.44 16.81 3.18
CA ASP A 230 -14.15 17.98 3.98
C ASP A 230 -15.18 19.06 3.63
N PRO A 231 -16.10 19.42 4.54
CA PRO A 231 -17.11 20.44 4.28
C PRO A 231 -16.52 21.84 4.08
N GLY A 232 -15.34 22.13 4.64
CA GLY A 232 -14.67 23.42 4.45
C GLY A 232 -14.03 23.56 3.07
N PHE A 233 -13.55 22.45 2.51
CA PHE A 233 -13.00 22.42 1.14
C PHE A 233 -14.05 22.17 0.07
N ASP A 234 -15.26 21.75 0.47
CA ASP A 234 -16.28 21.16 -0.39
C ASP A 234 -15.70 20.13 -1.38
N ALA A 235 -14.85 19.24 -0.85
CA ALA A 235 -14.07 18.30 -1.65
C ALA A 235 -14.15 16.88 -1.09
N ASN A 236 -13.96 15.89 -1.96
CA ASN A 236 -13.96 14.48 -1.59
C ASN A 236 -12.58 13.86 -1.84
N PHE A 237 -11.95 13.40 -0.76
CA PHE A 237 -10.77 12.56 -0.83
C PHE A 237 -11.17 11.12 -1.16
N ASN A 238 -10.44 10.49 -2.07
CA ASN A 238 -10.56 9.05 -2.33
C ASN A 238 -9.24 8.47 -2.84
N ILE A 239 -8.99 7.19 -2.57
CA ILE A 239 -7.73 6.52 -2.89
C ILE A 239 -7.40 6.45 -4.39
N ARG A 240 -8.38 6.60 -5.29
CA ARG A 240 -8.19 6.48 -6.75
C ARG A 240 -8.05 7.83 -7.46
N GLY A 241 -8.46 8.91 -6.81
CA GLY A 241 -8.53 10.25 -7.39
C GLY A 241 -7.23 11.03 -7.21
N LYS A 242 -7.09 12.12 -7.97
CA LYS A 242 -5.97 13.05 -7.86
C LYS A 242 -6.04 13.94 -6.61
N GLU A 243 -7.24 14.11 -6.03
CA GLU A 243 -7.45 14.96 -4.85
C GLU A 243 -6.58 14.54 -3.66
N LYS A 244 -6.23 13.25 -3.56
CA LYS A 244 -5.31 12.75 -2.53
C LYS A 244 -3.91 13.35 -2.61
N LEU A 245 -3.50 13.89 -3.77
CA LEU A 245 -2.19 14.51 -3.95
C LEU A 245 -2.15 15.94 -3.41
N ASN A 246 -3.31 16.54 -3.10
CA ASN A 246 -3.35 17.88 -2.56
C ASN A 246 -2.90 17.88 -1.09
N HIS A 247 -1.85 18.66 -0.78
CA HIS A 247 -1.26 18.73 0.55
C HIS A 247 -2.25 19.16 1.66
N ARG A 248 -3.36 19.85 1.31
CA ARG A 248 -4.40 20.29 2.27
C ARG A 248 -5.05 19.18 3.08
N TRP A 249 -4.97 17.93 2.63
CA TRP A 249 -5.50 16.78 3.35
C TRP A 249 -4.59 16.30 4.48
N TRP A 250 -3.28 16.51 4.34
CA TRP A 250 -2.24 15.83 5.09
C TRP A 250 -1.70 16.73 6.21
N GLY A 251 -2.27 16.59 7.41
CA GLY A 251 -1.82 17.33 8.60
C GLY A 251 -0.66 16.66 9.34
N GLY A 252 -0.17 17.29 10.40
CA GLY A 252 0.95 16.75 11.20
C GLY A 252 2.28 16.79 10.46
N GLN A 253 3.26 15.99 10.92
CA GLN A 253 4.59 15.94 10.35
C GLN A 253 5.09 14.50 10.23
N PRO A 254 5.10 13.91 9.03
CA PRO A 254 5.58 12.53 8.87
C PRO A 254 7.10 12.44 9.02
N ILE A 255 7.60 11.25 9.34
CA ILE A 255 8.99 10.98 9.71
C ILE A 255 10.02 11.48 8.67
N TRP A 256 9.71 11.41 7.37
CA TRP A 256 10.61 11.92 6.33
C TRP A 256 10.73 13.45 6.36
N ILE A 257 9.66 14.18 6.68
CA ILE A 257 9.73 15.64 6.87
C ILE A 257 10.50 15.98 8.14
N THR A 258 10.27 15.23 9.24
CA THR A 258 11.03 15.39 10.48
C THR A 258 12.53 15.18 10.25
N ALA A 259 12.90 14.14 9.49
CA ALA A 259 14.28 13.84 9.14
C ALA A 259 14.92 14.99 8.34
N VAL A 260 14.28 15.42 7.25
CA VAL A 260 14.81 16.49 6.38
C VAL A 260 14.98 17.80 7.14
N LYS A 261 14.02 18.18 7.99
CA LYS A 261 14.12 19.38 8.84
C LYS A 261 15.29 19.33 9.83
N GLN A 262 15.78 18.13 10.16
CA GLN A 262 16.93 17.91 11.04
C GLN A 262 18.22 17.59 10.26
N GLY A 263 18.25 17.86 8.96
CA GLY A 263 19.42 17.64 8.10
C GLY A 263 19.67 16.18 7.75
N ILE A 264 18.70 15.29 7.95
CA ILE A 264 18.78 13.86 7.62
C ILE A 264 18.03 13.59 6.31
N LYS A 265 18.70 13.03 5.31
CA LYS A 265 18.08 12.65 4.03
C LYS A 265 17.16 11.44 4.19
N ALA A 266 16.03 11.46 3.49
CA ALA A 266 15.05 10.38 3.48
C ALA A 266 14.77 9.92 2.04
N GLY A 267 14.62 8.61 1.84
CA GLY A 267 14.20 8.00 0.57
C GLY A 267 12.95 7.17 0.78
N THR A 268 11.87 7.44 0.04
CA THR A 268 10.56 6.82 0.31
C THR A 268 9.89 6.28 -0.93
N PHE A 269 9.43 5.03 -0.89
CA PHE A 269 8.49 4.42 -1.83
C PHE A 269 7.10 4.30 -1.20
N PHE A 270 6.48 5.44 -0.90
CA PHE A 270 5.09 5.52 -0.46
C PHE A 270 4.20 5.95 -1.63
N TRP A 271 3.22 5.12 -1.98
CA TRP A 271 2.31 5.26 -3.13
C TRP A 271 2.94 5.27 -4.54
N PRO A 272 3.98 4.47 -4.83
CA PRO A 272 4.52 4.40 -6.18
C PRO A 272 3.54 3.69 -7.12
N VAL A 273 3.16 4.35 -8.21
CA VAL A 273 2.31 3.73 -9.24
C VAL A 273 3.17 2.96 -10.23
N GLY A 274 2.89 1.67 -10.40
CA GLY A 274 3.49 0.87 -11.48
C GLY A 274 4.97 0.52 -11.30
N ILE A 275 5.48 0.53 -10.07
CA ILE A 275 6.86 0.11 -9.74
C ILE A 275 6.83 -1.24 -9.00
N PRO A 276 7.40 -2.33 -9.56
CA PRO A 276 7.46 -3.65 -8.92
C PRO A 276 8.23 -3.63 -7.59
N LEU A 277 7.88 -4.51 -6.64
CA LEU A 277 8.51 -4.55 -5.31
C LEU A 277 10.02 -4.83 -5.39
N GLU A 278 10.44 -5.71 -6.29
CA GLU A 278 11.84 -6.04 -6.53
C GLU A 278 12.62 -4.81 -7.00
N ARG A 279 12.02 -3.99 -7.87
CA ARG A 279 12.62 -2.71 -8.28
C ARG A 279 12.73 -1.75 -7.11
N ARG A 280 11.70 -1.65 -6.25
CA ARG A 280 11.75 -0.81 -5.03
C ARG A 280 12.93 -1.22 -4.13
N VAL A 281 13.12 -2.53 -3.91
CA VAL A 281 14.26 -3.06 -3.14
C VAL A 281 15.60 -2.71 -3.78
N LEU A 282 15.76 -2.96 -5.09
CA LEU A 282 17.00 -2.63 -5.79
C LEU A 282 17.32 -1.13 -5.72
N THR A 283 16.33 -0.26 -5.88
CA THR A 283 16.53 1.19 -5.76
C THR A 283 16.93 1.60 -4.35
N MET A 284 16.32 1.02 -3.30
CA MET A 284 16.76 1.29 -1.92
C MET A 284 18.22 0.87 -1.68
N LEU A 285 18.64 -0.27 -2.22
CA LEU A 285 20.03 -0.74 -2.14
C LEU A 285 20.98 0.18 -2.91
N GLN A 286 20.57 0.67 -4.09
CA GLN A 286 21.32 1.68 -4.84
C GLN A 286 21.47 2.99 -4.06
N TRP A 287 20.39 3.47 -3.42
CA TRP A 287 20.46 4.64 -2.55
C TRP A 287 21.38 4.43 -1.34
N LEU A 288 21.41 3.23 -0.76
CA LEU A 288 22.37 2.87 0.30
C LEU A 288 23.82 2.81 -0.19
N HIS A 289 24.05 2.69 -1.50
CA HIS A 289 25.38 2.72 -2.11
C HIS A 289 25.84 4.14 -2.48
N LEU A 290 24.97 5.15 -2.39
CA LEU A 290 25.33 6.53 -2.72
C LEU A 290 26.46 7.06 -1.82
N PRO A 291 27.22 8.06 -2.30
CA PRO A 291 28.22 8.77 -1.49
C PRO A 291 27.63 9.32 -0.19
N ASP A 292 28.47 9.48 0.84
CA ASP A 292 28.05 9.89 2.20
C ASP A 292 27.21 11.18 2.22
N ALA A 293 27.54 12.13 1.34
CA ALA A 293 26.84 13.41 1.22
C ALA A 293 25.42 13.28 0.65
N GLU A 294 25.10 12.21 -0.09
CA GLU A 294 23.83 12.02 -0.80
C GLU A 294 22.97 10.92 -0.19
N ARG A 295 23.58 9.96 0.51
CA ARG A 295 22.91 8.77 1.05
C ARG A 295 21.84 9.10 2.10
N PRO A 296 20.59 8.61 1.93
CA PRO A 296 19.57 8.69 2.96
C PRO A 296 19.88 7.84 4.20
N TYR A 297 19.31 8.21 5.34
CA TYR A 297 19.35 7.40 6.57
C TYR A 297 17.96 6.93 7.03
N VAL A 298 16.89 7.46 6.43
CA VAL A 298 15.52 7.01 6.65
C VAL A 298 14.96 6.50 5.34
N TYR A 299 14.59 5.23 5.32
CA TYR A 299 14.00 4.56 4.17
C TYR A 299 12.61 4.06 4.53
N ALA A 300 11.66 4.19 3.60
CA ALA A 300 10.31 3.70 3.81
C ALA A 300 9.77 3.09 2.50
N MET A 301 9.20 1.90 2.56
CA MET A 301 8.57 1.22 1.42
C MET A 301 7.25 0.62 1.86
N HIS A 302 6.23 0.74 1.02
CA HIS A 302 4.94 0.07 1.21
C HIS A 302 4.76 -1.06 0.17
N SER A 303 4.00 -2.09 0.50
CA SER A 303 3.61 -3.18 -0.40
C SER A 303 2.10 -3.41 -0.36
N GLU A 304 1.46 -3.42 -1.51
CA GLU A 304 0.00 -3.51 -1.66
C GLU A 304 -0.54 -4.96 -1.75
N GLN A 305 0.33 -5.97 -1.83
CA GLN A 305 -0.05 -7.28 -2.37
C GLN A 305 -0.96 -8.08 -1.43
N LEU A 306 -0.69 -8.18 -0.12
CA LEU A 306 -1.46 -9.07 0.75
C LEU A 306 -2.91 -8.62 0.97
N ASP A 307 -3.15 -7.32 1.10
CA ASP A 307 -4.51 -6.76 1.23
C ASP A 307 -5.37 -7.11 0.00
N SER A 308 -4.80 -6.93 -1.20
CA SER A 308 -5.48 -7.24 -2.47
C SER A 308 -5.91 -8.71 -2.57
N TYR A 309 -5.07 -9.65 -2.12
CA TYR A 309 -5.41 -11.08 -2.07
C TYR A 309 -6.38 -11.39 -0.94
N GLY A 310 -6.16 -10.83 0.26
CA GLY A 310 -7.03 -11.01 1.42
C GLY A 310 -8.47 -10.57 1.15
N HIS A 311 -8.66 -9.47 0.42
CA HIS A 311 -9.98 -9.01 -0.02
C HIS A 311 -10.66 -9.97 -1.01
N LYS A 312 -9.90 -10.61 -1.90
CA LYS A 312 -10.45 -11.51 -2.93
C LYS A 312 -10.74 -12.91 -2.40
N LEU A 313 -9.90 -13.39 -1.49
CA LEU A 313 -9.83 -14.81 -1.10
C LEU A 313 -10.23 -15.04 0.36
N GLY A 314 -10.25 -14.00 1.17
CA GLY A 314 -10.44 -14.08 2.62
C GLY A 314 -9.16 -14.47 3.37
N PRO A 315 -9.09 -14.17 4.68
CA PRO A 315 -7.84 -14.30 5.44
C PRO A 315 -7.48 -15.73 5.84
N HIS A 316 -8.31 -16.73 5.54
CA HIS A 316 -8.08 -18.12 5.91
C HIS A 316 -7.79 -19.03 4.71
N SER A 317 -7.84 -18.47 3.50
CA SER A 317 -7.53 -19.16 2.25
C SER A 317 -6.07 -19.63 2.23
N THR A 318 -5.82 -20.80 1.67
CA THR A 318 -4.46 -21.35 1.46
C THR A 318 -3.75 -20.66 0.29
N GLU A 319 -4.51 -20.07 -0.63
CA GLU A 319 -4.01 -19.32 -1.77
C GLU A 319 -3.28 -18.03 -1.34
N ILE A 320 -3.53 -17.53 -0.12
CA ILE A 320 -2.76 -16.43 0.45
C ILE A 320 -1.29 -16.80 0.72
N ASP A 321 -0.98 -18.10 0.86
CA ASP A 321 0.38 -18.56 1.13
C ASP A 321 1.30 -18.27 -0.06
N SER A 322 0.79 -18.20 -1.29
CA SER A 322 1.59 -17.77 -2.45
C SER A 322 2.00 -16.31 -2.33
N ALA A 323 1.05 -15.43 -2.01
CA ALA A 323 1.34 -14.01 -1.83
C ALA A 323 2.27 -13.76 -0.63
N LEU A 324 2.13 -14.54 0.45
CA LEU A 324 3.06 -14.51 1.58
C LEU A 324 4.48 -14.92 1.17
N LYS A 325 4.63 -15.98 0.36
CA LYS A 325 5.93 -16.41 -0.19
C LYS A 325 6.55 -15.34 -1.09
N ASP A 326 5.74 -14.65 -1.89
CA ASP A 326 6.23 -13.57 -2.76
C ASP A 326 6.76 -12.39 -1.94
N ILE A 327 6.04 -11.97 -0.89
CA ILE A 327 6.53 -10.96 0.05
C ILE A 327 7.80 -11.43 0.77
N ASP A 328 7.81 -12.67 1.28
CA ASP A 328 8.99 -13.22 1.97
C ASP A 328 10.22 -13.26 1.06
N LYS A 329 10.04 -13.58 -0.23
CA LYS A 329 11.10 -13.54 -1.24
C LYS A 329 11.66 -12.14 -1.43
N VAL A 330 10.80 -11.11 -1.47
CA VAL A 330 11.24 -9.70 -1.54
C VAL A 330 12.00 -9.29 -0.28
N ILE A 331 11.56 -9.73 0.91
CA ILE A 331 12.32 -9.54 2.15
C ILE A 331 13.68 -10.23 2.08
N GLY A 332 13.73 -11.46 1.59
CA GLY A 332 14.99 -12.19 1.37
C GLY A 332 15.93 -11.49 0.38
N GLN A 333 15.39 -10.89 -0.68
CA GLN A 333 16.18 -10.06 -1.61
C GLN A 333 16.79 -8.86 -0.90
N LEU A 334 16.02 -8.13 -0.09
CA LEU A 334 16.55 -7.02 0.70
C LEU A 334 17.65 -7.49 1.65
N MET A 335 17.43 -8.56 2.42
CA MET A 335 18.41 -9.05 3.39
C MET A 335 19.71 -9.53 2.71
N ASN A 336 19.60 -10.24 1.59
CA ASN A 336 20.79 -10.65 0.82
C ASN A 336 21.52 -9.44 0.21
N GLY A 337 20.77 -8.43 -0.26
CA GLY A 337 21.29 -7.15 -0.74
C GLY A 337 22.03 -6.36 0.35
N LEU A 338 21.49 -6.32 1.56
CA LEU A 338 22.16 -5.70 2.70
C LEU A 338 23.40 -6.51 3.10
N LYS A 339 23.34 -7.83 3.05
CA LYS A 339 24.48 -8.69 3.36
C LYS A 339 25.63 -8.49 2.39
N GLN A 340 25.38 -8.48 1.08
CA GLN A 340 26.43 -8.24 0.08
C GLN A 340 27.11 -6.88 0.25
N MET A 341 26.40 -5.89 0.79
CA MET A 341 26.90 -4.55 1.08
C MET A 341 27.53 -4.43 2.49
N LYS A 342 27.60 -5.52 3.26
CA LYS A 342 28.01 -5.53 4.68
C LYS A 342 27.18 -4.58 5.56
N LEU A 343 25.90 -4.43 5.24
CA LEU A 343 24.94 -3.58 5.94
C LEU A 343 23.91 -4.36 6.78
N HIS A 344 23.81 -5.68 6.60
CA HIS A 344 22.84 -6.52 7.33
C HIS A 344 22.98 -6.50 8.87
N ARG A 345 24.14 -6.10 9.40
CA ARG A 345 24.42 -5.88 10.83
C ARG A 345 24.60 -4.40 11.21
N CYS A 346 24.33 -3.50 10.25
CA CYS A 346 24.36 -2.05 10.42
C CYS A 346 22.94 -1.48 10.50
N VAL A 347 22.08 -1.83 9.54
CA VAL A 347 20.75 -1.21 9.40
C VAL A 347 19.75 -1.70 10.43
N ASN A 348 18.84 -0.83 10.84
CA ASN A 348 17.65 -1.20 11.60
C ASN A 348 16.49 -1.44 10.64
N ILE A 349 15.79 -2.56 10.77
CA ILE A 349 14.64 -2.91 9.93
C ILE A 349 13.38 -2.96 10.77
N ILE A 350 12.34 -2.24 10.32
CA ILE A 350 11.00 -2.28 10.89
C ILE A 350 10.08 -2.88 9.84
N LEU A 351 9.67 -4.13 10.04
CA LEU A 351 8.61 -4.76 9.25
C LEU A 351 7.28 -4.59 9.95
N VAL A 352 6.30 -3.96 9.30
CA VAL A 352 5.05 -3.54 9.94
C VAL A 352 3.83 -3.73 9.04
N GLY A 353 2.74 -4.25 9.60
CA GLY A 353 1.43 -4.25 8.96
C GLY A 353 0.62 -3.01 9.38
N ASP A 354 -0.16 -2.45 8.47
CA ASP A 354 -1.04 -1.31 8.74
C ASP A 354 -2.37 -1.74 9.39
N HIS A 355 -2.93 -2.88 8.98
CA HIS A 355 -4.09 -3.51 9.60
C HIS A 355 -4.14 -5.02 9.34
N GLY A 356 -5.14 -5.69 9.94
CA GLY A 356 -5.45 -7.08 9.66
C GLY A 356 -6.46 -7.26 8.53
N MET A 357 -6.98 -8.47 8.40
CA MET A 357 -8.01 -8.83 7.42
C MET A 357 -9.05 -9.72 8.09
N GLU A 358 -10.31 -9.58 7.69
CA GLU A 358 -11.44 -10.34 8.25
C GLU A 358 -12.26 -10.96 7.11
N GLU A 359 -12.91 -12.08 7.39
CA GLU A 359 -13.85 -12.72 6.50
C GLU A 359 -15.16 -11.92 6.41
N ALA A 360 -15.50 -11.42 5.22
CA ALA A 360 -16.74 -10.70 4.97
C ALA A 360 -17.47 -11.30 3.77
N HIS A 361 -18.78 -11.53 3.91
CA HIS A 361 -19.65 -12.08 2.85
C HIS A 361 -20.77 -11.10 2.56
N CYS A 362 -21.22 -11.04 1.30
CA CYS A 362 -22.35 -10.18 0.90
C CYS A 362 -23.63 -10.49 1.70
N ASP A 363 -23.85 -11.75 2.05
CA ASP A 363 -25.01 -12.19 2.83
C ASP A 363 -25.01 -11.64 4.27
N ARG A 364 -23.87 -11.14 4.75
CA ARG A 364 -23.72 -10.45 6.04
C ARG A 364 -23.65 -8.94 5.85
N THR A 365 -24.66 -8.40 5.17
CA THR A 365 -24.81 -6.96 4.96
C THR A 365 -26.12 -6.48 5.56
N GLU A 366 -26.03 -5.55 6.52
CA GLU A 366 -27.17 -4.77 6.96
C GLU A 366 -27.43 -3.64 5.96
N PHE A 367 -28.70 -3.39 5.64
CA PHE A 367 -29.12 -2.34 4.72
C PHE A 367 -29.92 -1.28 5.47
N LEU A 368 -29.52 -0.01 5.35
CA LEU A 368 -30.22 1.10 6.03
C LEU A 368 -31.68 1.23 5.58
N SER A 369 -32.00 0.84 4.35
CA SER A 369 -33.38 0.77 3.84
C SER A 369 -34.31 -0.12 4.67
N SER A 370 -33.77 -1.08 5.44
CA SER A 370 -34.54 -1.94 6.34
C SER A 370 -34.88 -1.28 7.68
N TYR A 371 -34.33 -0.09 7.95
CA TYR A 371 -34.51 0.64 9.22
C TYR A 371 -35.10 2.04 9.01
N MET A 372 -34.96 2.61 7.82
CA MET A 372 -35.35 3.98 7.50
C MET A 372 -36.13 3.99 6.18
N SER A 373 -37.25 4.72 6.15
CA SER A 373 -38.10 4.83 4.96
C SER A 373 -37.51 5.67 3.83
N ASN A 374 -36.60 6.59 4.14
CA ASN A 374 -35.94 7.45 3.16
C ASN A 374 -34.41 7.46 3.40
N THR A 375 -33.68 6.83 2.49
CA THR A 375 -32.22 6.82 2.46
C THR A 375 -31.64 7.70 1.33
N GLU A 376 -32.50 8.38 0.56
CA GLU A 376 -32.05 9.24 -0.55
C GLU A 376 -31.53 10.58 -0.08
N ASP A 377 -32.01 11.10 1.05
CA ASP A 377 -31.54 12.38 1.60
C ASP A 377 -30.19 12.29 2.34
N ILE A 378 -29.60 11.09 2.41
CA ILE A 378 -28.31 10.85 3.07
C ILE A 378 -27.25 10.32 2.11
N ILE A 379 -26.00 10.54 2.51
CA ILE A 379 -24.81 9.87 1.98
C ILE A 379 -24.26 8.97 3.09
N LEU A 380 -24.08 7.69 2.76
CA LEU A 380 -23.42 6.71 3.61
C LEU A 380 -22.02 6.43 3.06
N ILE A 381 -21.01 6.48 3.92
CA ILE A 381 -19.73 5.79 3.70
C ILE A 381 -19.88 4.37 4.24
N PRO A 382 -19.95 3.33 3.37
CA PRO A 382 -20.37 1.99 3.75
C PRO A 382 -19.21 1.05 4.09
N GLY A 383 -19.54 -0.21 4.38
CA GLY A 383 -18.60 -1.32 4.54
C GLY A 383 -18.44 -1.76 5.99
N SER A 384 -17.20 -1.96 6.44
CA SER A 384 -16.87 -2.41 7.81
C SER A 384 -17.03 -1.32 8.89
N LEU A 385 -17.57 -0.16 8.51
CA LEU A 385 -18.01 0.95 9.34
C LEU A 385 -19.07 1.72 8.54
N GLY A 386 -19.92 2.48 9.23
CA GLY A 386 -20.81 3.43 8.58
C GLY A 386 -20.51 4.85 9.03
N ARG A 387 -20.55 5.83 8.11
CA ARG A 387 -20.64 7.25 8.45
C ARG A 387 -21.72 7.90 7.62
N ILE A 388 -22.63 8.62 8.26
CA ILE A 388 -23.80 9.21 7.60
C ILE A 388 -23.72 10.73 7.67
N ARG A 389 -23.88 11.38 6.52
CA ARG A 389 -24.13 12.83 6.41
C ARG A 389 -25.34 13.12 5.54
N ALA A 390 -25.86 14.33 5.62
CA ALA A 390 -26.87 14.81 4.69
C ALA A 390 -26.31 14.82 3.25
N ARG A 391 -27.14 14.48 2.27
CA ARG A 391 -26.80 14.64 0.85
C ARG A 391 -26.70 16.10 0.46
N ASN A 392 -27.64 16.91 0.94
CA ASN A 392 -27.60 18.36 0.84
C ASN A 392 -27.15 18.92 2.20
N PRO A 393 -25.99 19.60 2.30
CA PRO A 393 -25.51 20.19 3.55
C PRO A 393 -26.51 21.15 4.21
N ASN A 394 -27.37 21.81 3.41
CA ASN A 394 -28.39 22.75 3.88
C ASN A 394 -29.74 22.09 4.18
N ASN A 395 -29.81 20.76 4.25
CA ASN A 395 -31.06 20.06 4.55
C ASN A 395 -31.46 20.27 6.01
N SER A 396 -32.37 21.21 6.27
CA SER A 396 -32.92 21.48 7.60
C SER A 396 -33.67 20.31 8.22
N LYS A 397 -34.04 19.29 7.43
CA LYS A 397 -34.69 18.06 7.92
C LYS A 397 -33.69 17.01 8.39
N TYR A 398 -32.39 17.19 8.17
CA TYR A 398 -31.38 16.26 8.65
C TYR A 398 -31.17 16.45 10.16
N ASP A 399 -31.50 15.43 10.95
CA ASP A 399 -31.26 15.39 12.39
C ASP A 399 -30.46 14.13 12.76
N ALA A 400 -29.19 14.33 13.11
CA ALA A 400 -28.27 13.28 13.51
C ALA A 400 -28.77 12.50 14.74
N LYS A 401 -29.40 13.17 15.72
CA LYS A 401 -29.92 12.53 16.94
C LYS A 401 -31.12 11.64 16.60
N ALA A 402 -32.02 12.13 15.76
CA ALA A 402 -33.17 11.35 15.29
C ALA A 402 -32.72 10.13 14.48
N ILE A 403 -31.71 10.25 13.61
CA ILE A 403 -31.14 9.11 12.87
C ILE A 403 -30.58 8.07 13.85
N VAL A 404 -29.77 8.47 14.83
CA VAL A 404 -29.22 7.54 15.82
C VAL A 404 -30.34 6.84 16.60
N ALA A 405 -31.36 7.56 17.07
CA ALA A 405 -32.50 6.98 17.78
C ALA A 405 -33.29 5.99 16.90
N ASN A 406 -33.51 6.33 15.63
CA ASN A 406 -34.21 5.47 14.67
C ASN A 406 -33.44 4.21 14.29
N LEU A 407 -32.11 4.22 14.44
CA LEU A 407 -31.25 3.05 14.20
C LEU A 407 -30.95 2.26 15.48
N THR A 408 -31.40 2.71 16.66
CA THR A 408 -31.04 2.10 17.94
C THR A 408 -31.97 0.93 18.27
N CYS A 409 -31.40 -0.26 18.46
CA CYS A 409 -32.08 -1.46 18.97
C CYS A 409 -33.36 -1.83 18.20
N LYS A 410 -33.34 -1.74 16.86
CA LYS A 410 -34.52 -2.03 16.03
C LYS A 410 -34.71 -3.51 15.72
N LYS A 411 -33.63 -4.29 15.78
CA LYS A 411 -33.67 -5.74 15.66
C LYS A 411 -32.92 -6.38 16.84
N PRO A 412 -33.36 -7.55 17.33
CA PRO A 412 -32.66 -8.26 18.40
C PRO A 412 -31.26 -8.73 17.97
N ASP A 413 -31.08 -9.04 16.69
CA ASP A 413 -29.87 -9.49 16.03
C ASP A 413 -29.19 -8.39 15.19
N GLN A 414 -29.33 -7.13 15.58
CA GLN A 414 -28.75 -6.01 14.83
C GLN A 414 -27.22 -6.02 14.85
N HIS A 415 -26.58 -6.09 13.68
CA HIS A 415 -25.12 -6.24 13.54
C HIS A 415 -24.34 -4.93 13.36
N PHE A 416 -24.92 -3.81 13.78
CA PHE A 416 -24.25 -2.52 13.92
C PHE A 416 -24.86 -1.72 15.05
N LYS A 417 -24.08 -0.79 15.61
CA LYS A 417 -24.54 0.13 16.65
C LYS A 417 -24.34 1.59 16.23
N PRO A 418 -25.41 2.41 16.16
CA PRO A 418 -25.29 3.82 15.85
C PRO A 418 -24.77 4.61 17.05
N TYR A 419 -23.95 5.61 16.77
CA TYR A 419 -23.39 6.54 17.74
C TYR A 419 -23.39 7.94 17.13
N LEU A 420 -23.66 8.95 17.96
CA LEU A 420 -23.07 10.26 17.68
C LEU A 420 -21.57 10.16 17.96
N LYS A 421 -20.73 10.77 17.11
CA LYS A 421 -19.27 10.60 17.19
C LYS A 421 -18.68 10.86 18.58
N GLN A 422 -19.22 11.83 19.33
CA GLN A 422 -18.79 12.14 20.71
C GLN A 422 -19.04 11.01 21.73
N HIS A 423 -20.00 10.12 21.43
CA HIS A 423 -20.37 8.95 22.25
C HIS A 423 -19.62 7.67 21.86
N LEU A 424 -18.79 7.71 20.80
CA LEU A 424 -17.90 6.59 20.51
C LEU A 424 -16.97 6.32 21.70
N PRO A 425 -16.59 5.06 21.95
CA PRO A 425 -15.62 4.72 22.98
C PRO A 425 -14.36 5.57 22.86
N LYS A 426 -13.99 6.29 23.92
CA LYS A 426 -12.89 7.28 23.89
C LYS A 426 -11.56 6.70 23.40
N ARG A 427 -11.29 5.42 23.69
CA ARG A 427 -10.14 4.66 23.20
C ARG A 427 -9.96 4.66 21.67
N LEU A 428 -10.99 5.02 20.90
CA LEU A 428 -10.92 5.10 19.45
C LEU A 428 -10.30 6.42 18.95
N HIS A 429 -10.33 7.49 19.75
CA HIS A 429 -9.82 8.82 19.35
C HIS A 429 -10.30 9.22 17.94
N TYR A 430 -11.63 9.16 17.75
CA TYR A 430 -12.26 9.27 16.44
C TYR A 430 -13.51 10.15 16.49
N ALA A 431 -13.35 11.40 16.89
CA ALA A 431 -14.44 12.38 16.94
C ALA A 431 -14.00 13.81 16.62
N ASN A 432 -12.78 14.22 17.01
CA ASN A 432 -12.28 15.59 16.96
C ASN A 432 -11.74 15.98 15.57
N ASN A 433 -12.55 15.79 14.54
CA ASN A 433 -12.25 16.27 13.19
C ASN A 433 -13.55 16.55 12.44
N HIS A 434 -13.60 17.64 11.67
CA HIS A 434 -14.77 18.02 10.87
C HIS A 434 -15.01 17.08 9.68
N ARG A 435 -14.00 16.30 9.27
CA ARG A 435 -14.11 15.24 8.25
C ARG A 435 -14.73 13.95 8.78
N ILE A 436 -14.99 13.85 10.08
CA ILE A 436 -15.71 12.73 10.70
C ILE A 436 -17.17 13.16 10.86
N GLU A 437 -18.06 12.51 10.12
CA GLU A 437 -19.49 12.75 10.19
C GLU A 437 -20.06 12.57 11.60
N GLU A 438 -21.11 13.31 11.94
CA GLU A 438 -21.72 13.28 13.28
C GLU A 438 -22.30 11.92 13.63
N VAL A 439 -22.91 11.23 12.66
CA VAL A 439 -23.49 9.89 12.83
C VAL A 439 -22.50 8.84 12.36
N HIS A 440 -22.10 7.97 13.29
CA HIS A 440 -21.19 6.86 13.06
C HIS A 440 -21.87 5.54 13.38
N LEU A 441 -21.65 4.53 12.54
CA LEU A 441 -22.15 3.16 12.74
C LEU A 441 -20.96 2.25 13.03
N MET A 442 -20.88 1.74 14.26
CA MET A 442 -19.91 0.73 14.64
C MET A 442 -20.44 -0.63 14.22
N VAL A 443 -19.89 -1.17 13.13
CA VAL A 443 -20.32 -2.44 12.55
C VAL A 443 -19.65 -3.61 13.27
N GLU A 444 -20.40 -4.68 13.49
CA GLU A 444 -19.88 -5.91 14.05
C GLU A 444 -18.81 -6.53 13.12
N ARG A 445 -17.83 -7.25 13.69
CA ARG A 445 -16.86 -8.00 12.89
C ARG A 445 -17.58 -8.92 11.90
N LYS A 446 -16.99 -9.15 10.72
CA LYS A 446 -17.54 -9.98 9.63
C LYS A 446 -18.82 -9.46 8.96
N TRP A 447 -19.36 -8.33 9.40
CA TRP A 447 -20.54 -7.68 8.83
C TRP A 447 -20.19 -6.43 8.06
N HIS A 448 -21.06 -6.07 7.12
CA HIS A 448 -21.05 -4.81 6.41
C HIS A 448 -22.34 -4.02 6.66
N ILE A 449 -22.25 -2.71 6.47
CA ILE A 449 -23.40 -1.83 6.35
C ILE A 449 -23.42 -1.22 4.95
N ALA A 450 -24.60 -1.23 4.32
CA ALA A 450 -24.89 -0.61 3.04
C ALA A 450 -26.16 0.24 3.12
N ARG A 451 -26.41 1.03 2.08
CA ARG A 451 -27.56 1.92 2.01
C ARG A 451 -28.81 1.16 1.61
#